data_AF-A0A1Y1N4R8-F1
#
_entry.id   AF-A0A1Y1N4R8-F1
#
_cell.length_a   1.000
_cell.length_b   1.000
_cell.length_c   1.000
_cell.angle_alpha   90.00
_cell.angle_beta   90.00
_cell.angle_gamma   90.00
#
_symmetry.space_group_name_H-M   'P 1'
#
loop_
_entity.id
_entity.type
_entity.pdbx_description
1 polymer ?
#
loop_
_entity_poly.entity_id
_entity_poly.type
_entity_poly.pdbx_seq_one_letter_code
_entity_poly.pdbx_strand_id
1 'polypeptide(L)'
;GFSQDRFEEEMAENELRRRLMMDSARDLEVDLGNVGIDDQPEPADEFEEEQQEFDWSRCLHDQMFVFQEHELDRILDIIITKMTPQRSPTQKPVPANMIFLSARYAHYHASPELLEKLLVTAMDLINDV
;
A
#
# COMPACT_ATOMS: atom_id res chain seq x y z
N GLY A 1 46.07 4.79 -3.34
CA GLY A 1 46.66 3.93 -4.38
C GLY A 1 45.86 2.66 -4.45
N PHE A 2 46.24 1.63 -3.71
CA PHE A 2 45.68 0.27 -3.80
C PHE A 2 44.16 0.09 -3.67
N SER A 3 43.43 0.95 -2.97
CA SER A 3 41.97 0.82 -2.80
C SER A 3 41.16 1.42 -3.95
N GLN A 4 41.75 2.35 -4.70
CA GLN A 4 41.07 3.06 -5.78
C GLN A 4 41.25 2.31 -7.10
N ASP A 5 42.44 1.75 -7.34
CA ASP A 5 42.71 0.90 -8.51
C ASP A 5 41.79 -0.33 -8.52
N ARG A 6 41.55 -0.95 -7.35
CA ARG A 6 40.65 -2.11 -7.23
C ARG A 6 39.19 -1.77 -7.54
N PHE A 7 38.76 -0.55 -7.17
CA PHE A 7 37.39 -0.10 -7.39
C PHE A 7 37.16 0.29 -8.87
N GLU A 8 38.16 0.89 -9.51
CA GLU A 8 38.14 1.18 -10.95
C GLU A 8 38.21 -0.11 -11.77
N GLU A 9 38.99 -1.10 -11.34
CA GLU A 9 39.09 -2.42 -11.97
C GLU A 9 37.76 -3.20 -11.85
N GLU A 10 37.11 -3.16 -10.68
CA GLU A 10 35.81 -3.80 -10.46
C GLU A 10 34.70 -3.13 -11.28
N MET A 11 34.74 -1.79 -11.43
CA MET A 11 33.77 -1.06 -12.24
C MET A 11 33.96 -1.36 -13.74
N ALA A 12 35.22 -1.43 -14.20
CA ALA A 12 35.55 -1.78 -15.58
C ALA A 12 35.19 -3.23 -15.90
N GLU A 13 35.38 -4.16 -14.97
CA GLU A 13 35.01 -5.57 -15.13
C GLU A 13 33.48 -5.72 -15.20
N ASN A 14 32.74 -4.97 -14.39
CA ASN A 14 31.27 -5.01 -14.38
C ASN A 14 30.66 -4.37 -15.65
N GLU A 15 31.26 -3.28 -16.13
CA GLU A 15 30.86 -2.66 -17.40
C GLU A 15 31.18 -3.56 -18.60
N LEU A 16 32.36 -4.20 -18.60
CA LEU A 16 32.76 -5.17 -19.62
C LEU A 16 31.83 -6.39 -19.61
N ARG A 17 31.48 -6.92 -18.43
CA ARG A 17 30.55 -8.05 -18.28
C ARG A 17 29.16 -7.70 -18.82
N ARG A 18 28.64 -6.52 -18.49
CA ARG A 18 27.35 -6.03 -19.01
C ARG A 18 27.37 -5.87 -20.53
N ARG A 19 28.48 -5.38 -21.09
CA ARG A 19 28.63 -5.21 -22.54
C ARG A 19 28.73 -6.55 -23.27
N LEU A 20 29.46 -7.52 -22.71
CA LEU A 20 29.55 -8.88 -23.25
C LEU A 20 28.21 -9.61 -23.20
N MET A 21 27.38 -9.40 -22.17
CA MET A 21 26.01 -9.92 -22.12
C MET A 21 25.11 -9.32 -23.22
N MET A 22 25.34 -8.07 -23.62
CA MET A 22 24.61 -7.44 -24.73
C MET A 22 25.12 -7.86 -26.10
N ASP A 23 26.44 -8.01 -26.28
CA ASP A 23 27.02 -8.42 -27.57
C ASP A 23 26.80 -9.93 -27.85
N SER A 24 26.77 -10.78 -26.81
CA SER A 24 26.45 -12.22 -26.96
C SER A 24 24.99 -12.49 -27.33
N ALA A 25 24.07 -11.56 -27.04
CA ALA A 25 22.67 -11.65 -27.45
C ALA A 25 22.43 -11.35 -28.94
N ARG A 26 23.45 -10.85 -29.67
CA ARG A 26 23.33 -10.54 -31.11
C ARG A 26 23.84 -11.65 -32.03
N ASP A 27 24.73 -12.52 -31.56
CA ASP A 27 25.45 -13.48 -32.41
C ASP A 27 25.03 -14.95 -32.20
N LEU A 28 24.17 -15.22 -31.21
CA LEU A 28 23.64 -16.55 -30.95
C LEU A 28 22.13 -16.42 -30.69
N GLU A 29 21.31 -16.98 -31.57
CA GLU A 29 19.86 -17.12 -31.41
C GLU A 29 19.57 -18.07 -30.22
N VAL A 30 19.85 -17.60 -29.00
CA VAL A 30 19.58 -18.33 -27.76
C VAL A 30 18.18 -17.95 -27.32
N ASP A 31 17.31 -18.94 -27.35
CA ASP A 31 15.93 -18.87 -26.86
C ASP A 31 15.89 -18.24 -25.47
N LEU A 32 15.28 -17.06 -25.38
CA LEU A 32 15.14 -16.26 -24.16
C LEU A 32 14.26 -16.94 -23.09
N GLY A 33 13.70 -18.12 -23.36
CA GLY A 33 12.82 -18.84 -22.43
C GLY A 33 13.47 -19.41 -21.16
N ASN A 34 14.80 -19.40 -21.02
CA ASN A 34 15.48 -20.07 -19.90
C ASN A 34 16.56 -19.24 -19.18
N VAL A 35 16.66 -17.93 -19.42
CA VAL A 35 17.51 -17.04 -18.63
C VAL A 35 16.63 -16.32 -17.62
N GLY A 36 16.51 -16.93 -16.43
CA GLY A 36 15.75 -16.41 -15.30
C GLY A 36 16.33 -15.11 -14.73
N ILE A 37 15.99 -14.00 -15.37
CA ILE A 37 15.91 -12.68 -14.74
C ILE A 37 14.44 -12.30 -14.86
N ASP A 38 13.64 -12.93 -13.99
CA ASP A 38 12.25 -12.59 -13.80
C ASP A 38 12.21 -11.33 -12.92
N ASP A 39 12.43 -10.17 -13.54
CA ASP A 39 12.00 -8.87 -12.98
C ASP A 39 10.53 -8.65 -13.35
N GLN A 40 9.72 -9.71 -13.20
CA GLN A 40 8.28 -9.56 -13.15
C GLN A 40 7.99 -8.77 -11.86
N PRO A 41 7.12 -7.75 -11.91
CA PRO A 41 6.56 -7.22 -10.68
C PRO A 41 5.96 -8.41 -9.94
N GLU A 42 6.52 -8.70 -8.76
CA GLU A 42 6.01 -9.70 -7.83
C GLU A 42 4.47 -9.67 -7.90
N PRO A 43 3.79 -10.79 -8.17
CA PRO A 43 2.34 -10.82 -8.21
C PRO A 43 1.86 -10.26 -6.87
N ALA A 44 0.97 -9.26 -6.92
CA ALA A 44 0.44 -8.56 -5.74
C ALA A 44 -0.21 -9.52 -4.71
N ASP A 45 -0.41 -10.78 -5.08
CA ASP A 45 -0.93 -11.87 -4.26
C ASP A 45 0.10 -12.43 -3.25
N GLU A 46 1.42 -12.18 -3.38
CA GLU A 46 2.41 -12.62 -2.38
C GLU A 46 2.48 -11.74 -1.13
N PHE A 47 1.77 -10.60 -1.12
CA PHE A 47 1.53 -9.78 0.08
C PHE A 47 0.26 -10.18 0.83
N GLU A 48 -0.27 -11.39 0.64
CA GLU A 48 -1.12 -12.04 1.63
C GLU A 48 -0.30 -12.42 2.88
N GLU A 49 0.45 -11.45 3.44
CA GLU A 49 0.95 -11.49 4.81
C GLU A 49 -0.21 -11.93 5.69
N GLU A 50 -0.01 -12.97 6.51
CA GLU A 50 -0.95 -13.53 7.47
C GLU A 50 -1.88 -12.46 8.05
N GLN A 51 -3.01 -12.19 7.38
CA GLN A 51 -3.89 -11.09 7.77
C GLN A 51 -4.49 -11.53 9.08
N GLN A 52 -3.98 -10.96 10.18
CA GLN A 52 -4.50 -11.22 11.50
C GLN A 52 -6.01 -11.01 11.47
N GLU A 53 -6.75 -12.05 11.86
CA GLU A 53 -8.20 -12.01 11.82
C GLU A 53 -8.72 -10.85 12.67
N PHE A 54 -9.77 -10.19 12.19
CA PHE A 54 -10.35 -9.06 12.91
C PHE A 54 -10.95 -9.53 14.25
N ASP A 55 -10.46 -9.00 15.36
CA ASP A 55 -10.97 -9.35 16.69
C ASP A 55 -12.17 -8.45 17.00
N TRP A 56 -13.35 -9.05 16.96
CA TRP A 56 -14.61 -8.37 17.29
C TRP A 56 -14.85 -8.21 18.79
N SER A 57 -14.12 -8.96 19.62
CA SER A 57 -14.30 -8.97 21.08
C SER A 57 -13.45 -7.93 21.80
N ARG A 58 -12.37 -7.47 21.17
CA ARG A 58 -11.40 -6.53 21.75
C ARG A 58 -11.07 -5.41 20.79
N CYS A 59 -10.74 -4.26 21.36
CA CYS A 59 -10.23 -3.13 20.59
C CYS A 59 -8.70 -3.20 20.49
N LEU A 60 -8.17 -3.87 19.46
CA LEU A 60 -6.74 -3.90 19.18
C LEU A 60 -6.28 -2.62 18.46
N HIS A 61 -5.02 -2.23 18.68
CA HIS A 61 -4.43 -0.96 18.21
C HIS A 61 -4.30 -0.89 16.68
N ASP A 62 -4.02 -2.03 16.05
CA ASP A 62 -3.96 -2.26 14.61
C ASP A 62 -5.33 -2.31 13.94
N GLN A 63 -6.41 -2.40 14.73
CA GLN A 63 -7.78 -2.51 14.28
C GLN A 63 -8.57 -1.22 14.58
N MET A 64 -7.92 -0.08 14.40
CA MET A 64 -8.50 1.25 14.58
C MET A 64 -7.89 2.25 13.61
N PHE A 65 -8.65 3.29 13.29
CA PHE A 65 -8.14 4.44 12.56
C PHE A 65 -8.08 5.62 13.53
N VAL A 66 -6.87 5.95 13.95
CA VAL A 66 -6.61 7.04 14.89
C VAL A 66 -6.48 8.35 14.12
N PHE A 67 -7.21 9.37 14.52
CA PHE A 67 -7.22 10.68 13.87
C PHE A 67 -7.39 11.80 14.91
N GLN A 68 -7.03 13.02 14.53
CA GLN A 68 -7.28 14.20 15.34
C GLN A 68 -8.60 14.87 14.93
N GLU A 69 -9.36 15.39 15.89
CA GLU A 69 -10.69 15.95 15.61
C GLU A 69 -10.67 17.04 14.52
N HIS A 70 -9.63 17.86 14.46
CA HIS A 70 -9.53 18.92 13.45
C HIS A 70 -9.27 18.41 12.02
N GLU A 71 -8.91 17.14 11.86
CA GLU A 71 -8.70 16.49 10.57
C GLU A 71 -9.95 15.77 10.07
N LEU A 72 -10.97 15.61 10.95
CA LEU A 72 -12.17 14.83 10.68
C LEU A 72 -12.86 15.23 9.37
N ASP A 73 -13.13 16.52 9.19
CA ASP A 73 -13.84 17.04 8.02
C ASP A 73 -13.08 16.74 6.72
N ARG A 74 -11.75 16.87 6.77
CA ARG A 74 -10.87 16.58 5.63
C ARG A 74 -10.85 15.09 5.31
N ILE A 75 -10.79 14.23 6.32
CA ILE A 75 -10.80 12.77 6.15
C ILE A 75 -12.13 12.35 5.50
N LEU A 76 -13.26 12.81 6.04
CA LEU A 76 -14.57 12.47 5.53
C LEU A 76 -14.79 12.96 4.10
N ASP A 77 -14.38 14.19 3.79
CA ASP A 77 -14.43 14.74 2.42
C ASP A 77 -13.64 13.88 1.42
N ILE A 78 -12.47 13.36 1.83
CA ILE A 78 -11.68 12.48 0.96
C ILE A 78 -12.41 11.15 0.74
N ILE A 79 -12.82 10.47 1.82
CA ILE A 79 -13.29 9.09 1.72
C ILE A 79 -14.72 8.97 1.19
N ILE A 80 -15.56 10.00 1.40
CA ILE A 80 -16.96 10.02 0.94
C ILE A 80 -17.04 10.67 -0.44
N THR A 81 -16.45 11.85 -0.62
CA THR A 81 -16.69 12.67 -1.82
C THR A 81 -15.66 12.42 -2.93
N LYS A 82 -14.40 12.15 -2.58
CA LYS A 82 -13.29 12.11 -3.55
C LYS A 82 -12.83 10.70 -3.94
N MET A 83 -13.15 9.68 -3.15
CA MET A 83 -12.83 8.31 -3.50
C MET A 83 -13.69 7.83 -4.67
N THR A 84 -13.05 7.19 -5.65
CA THR A 84 -13.76 6.64 -6.80
C THR A 84 -14.42 5.32 -6.42
N PRO A 85 -15.74 5.16 -6.59
CA PRO A 85 -16.42 3.91 -6.27
C PRO A 85 -15.90 2.82 -7.19
N GLN A 86 -15.39 1.74 -6.60
CA GLN A 86 -14.95 0.58 -7.35
C GLN A 86 -15.94 -0.57 -7.18
N ARG A 87 -16.18 -1.32 -8.27
CA ARG A 87 -17.26 -2.31 -8.36
C ARG A 87 -16.76 -3.75 -8.48
N SER A 88 -15.51 -4.02 -8.06
CA SER A 88 -15.03 -5.40 -8.03
C SER A 88 -15.52 -6.11 -6.77
N PRO A 89 -16.07 -7.34 -6.86
CA PRO A 89 -16.39 -8.17 -5.70
C PRO A 89 -15.17 -8.48 -4.82
N THR A 90 -13.96 -8.42 -5.39
CA THR A 90 -12.70 -8.66 -4.66
C THR A 90 -12.17 -7.43 -3.94
N GLN A 91 -12.72 -6.25 -4.19
CA GLN A 91 -12.24 -5.02 -3.57
C GLN A 91 -12.91 -4.78 -2.22
N LYS A 92 -12.05 -4.49 -1.23
CA LYS A 92 -12.51 -4.10 0.09
C LYS A 92 -13.20 -2.73 0.02
N PRO A 93 -14.34 -2.52 0.70
CA PRO A 93 -15.03 -1.23 0.73
C PRO A 93 -14.29 -0.23 1.64
N VAL A 94 -13.20 0.36 1.12
CA VAL A 94 -12.29 1.23 1.89
C VAL A 94 -13.02 2.36 2.62
N PRO A 95 -13.93 3.14 1.99
CA PRO A 95 -14.63 4.22 2.70
C PRO A 95 -15.40 3.74 3.94
N ALA A 96 -16.17 2.66 3.80
CA ALA A 96 -16.95 2.11 4.90
C ALA A 96 -16.05 1.59 6.03
N ASN A 97 -14.95 0.91 5.68
CA ASN A 97 -13.99 0.43 6.66
C ASN A 97 -13.34 1.59 7.43
N MET A 98 -12.98 2.69 6.75
CA MET A 98 -12.40 3.85 7.41
C MET A 98 -13.38 4.50 8.39
N ILE A 99 -14.66 4.65 8.03
CA ILE A 99 -15.69 5.18 8.93
C ILE A 99 -15.83 4.26 10.16
N PHE A 100 -15.91 2.94 9.95
CA PHE A 100 -16.03 1.98 11.03
C PHE A 100 -14.82 2.00 11.98
N LEU A 101 -13.60 1.97 11.45
CA LEU A 101 -12.36 2.00 12.25
C LEU A 101 -12.17 3.33 12.99
N SER A 102 -12.63 4.44 12.40
CA SER A 102 -12.66 5.76 13.05
C SER A 102 -13.67 5.77 14.21
N ALA A 103 -14.86 5.19 14.01
CA ALA A 103 -15.88 5.08 15.03
C ALA A 103 -15.43 4.18 16.20
N ARG A 104 -14.74 3.07 15.88
CA ARG A 104 -14.13 2.18 16.88
C ARG A 104 -13.09 2.93 17.72
N TYR A 105 -12.21 3.72 17.10
CA TYR A 105 -11.28 4.59 17.83
C TYR A 105 -12.03 5.58 18.75
N ALA A 106 -12.98 6.32 18.20
CA ALA A 106 -13.70 7.35 18.96
C ALA A 106 -14.45 6.77 20.16
N HIS A 107 -15.07 5.60 20.00
CA HIS A 107 -15.82 4.91 21.06
C HIS A 107 -14.94 4.45 22.23
N TYR A 108 -13.76 3.87 21.95
CA TYR A 108 -12.92 3.27 22.98
C TYR A 108 -11.85 4.21 23.56
N HIS A 109 -11.36 5.18 22.77
CA HIS A 109 -10.13 5.92 23.09
C HIS A 109 -10.24 7.45 22.97
N ALA A 110 -11.39 7.99 22.58
CA ALA A 110 -11.61 9.43 22.54
C ALA A 110 -12.81 9.83 23.41
N SER A 111 -13.87 10.38 22.82
CA SER A 111 -15.05 10.82 23.54
C SER A 111 -16.35 10.51 22.79
N PRO A 112 -17.49 10.37 23.50
CA PRO A 112 -18.80 10.20 22.88
C PRO A 112 -19.16 11.33 21.91
N GLU A 113 -18.75 12.56 22.20
CA GLU A 113 -19.00 13.73 21.36
C GLU A 113 -18.26 13.63 20.02
N LEU A 114 -17.02 13.12 20.02
CA LEU A 114 -16.28 12.88 18.79
C LEU A 114 -16.94 11.79 17.94
N LEU A 115 -17.44 10.73 18.58
CA LEU A 115 -18.17 9.67 17.89
C LEU A 115 -19.47 10.19 17.27
N GLU A 116 -20.24 10.98 18.02
CA GLU A 116 -21.47 11.61 17.51
C GLU A 116 -21.16 12.51 16.32
N LYS A 117 -20.17 13.39 16.45
CA LYS A 117 -19.73 14.28 15.37
C LYS A 117 -19.31 13.49 14.13
N LEU A 118 -18.50 12.44 14.28
CA LEU A 118 -18.10 11.56 13.18
C LEU A 118 -19.33 10.98 12.45
N LEU A 119 -20.30 10.43 13.19
CA LEU A 119 -21.46 9.77 12.60
C LEU A 119 -22.41 10.75 11.91
N VAL A 120 -22.66 11.91 12.53
CA VAL A 120 -23.53 12.96 11.96
C VAL A 120 -22.88 13.55 10.71
N THR A 121 -21.62 13.99 10.78
CA THR A 121 -20.93 14.57 9.61
C THR A 121 -20.81 13.56 8.46
N ALA A 122 -20.51 12.29 8.75
CA ALA A 122 -20.46 11.27 7.72
C ALA A 122 -21.83 11.03 7.07
N MET A 123 -22.90 10.99 7.87
CA MET A 123 -24.26 10.81 7.36
C MET A 123 -24.70 12.00 6.49
N ASP A 124 -24.42 13.23 6.92
CA ASP A 124 -24.74 14.44 6.15
C ASP A 124 -24.01 14.42 4.80
N LEU A 125 -22.70 14.14 4.79
CA LEU A 125 -21.92 14.03 3.55
C LEU A 125 -22.42 12.91 2.63
N ILE A 126 -22.83 11.76 3.18
CA ILE A 126 -23.39 10.66 2.37
C ILE A 126 -24.72 11.07 1.72
N ASN A 127 -25.56 11.81 2.44
CA ASN A 127 -26.87 12.26 1.93
C ASN A 127 -26.75 13.40 0.91
N ASP A 128 -25.64 14.15 0.94
CA ASP A 128 -25.37 15.26 0.03
C ASP A 128 -24.70 14.83 -1.29
N VAL A 129 -24.33 13.55 -1.45
CA VAL A 129 -23.69 12.97 -2.65
C VAL A 129 -24.69 12.34 -3.61
#